data_AF-A0AA92DLG2-F1
#
_entry.id   AF-A0AA92DLG2-F1
#
_cell.length_a   1.000
_cell.length_b   1.000
_cell.length_c   1.000
_cell.angle_alpha   90.00
_cell.angle_beta   90.00
_cell.angle_gamma   90.00
#
_symmetry.space_group_name_H-M   'P 1'
#
loop_
_entity.id
_entity.type
_entity.pdbx_description
1 polymer ?
#
loop_
_entity_poly.entity_id
_entity_poly.type
_entity_poly.pdbx_seq_one_letter_code
_entity_poly.pdbx_strand_id
1 'polypeptide(L)'
;MSAPPVHRPLEPVLTAYLAASAAAADNEAADRDLGGLEAMLSAGVIHSPADLAAKARYIQHCHRLDPALVPGAAIDTLVAGIGTLFGPALNGPAPASSPR
;
A
#
# COMPACT_ATOMS: atom_id res chain seq x y z
N MET A 1 4.64 -12.65 27.05
CA MET A 1 4.24 -11.40 26.38
C MET A 1 5.04 -11.28 25.10
N SER A 2 4.45 -11.53 23.94
CA SER A 2 5.12 -11.31 22.66
C SER A 2 5.27 -9.81 22.41
N ALA A 3 6.43 -9.38 21.91
CA ALA A 3 6.63 -8.00 21.49
C ALA A 3 5.59 -7.61 20.43
N PRO A 4 5.06 -6.38 20.43
CA PRO A 4 4.18 -5.94 19.36
C PRO A 4 4.93 -6.05 18.02
N PRO A 5 4.26 -6.48 16.94
CA PRO A 5 4.89 -6.56 15.64
C PRO A 5 5.45 -5.19 15.26
N VAL A 6 6.74 -5.14 14.93
CA VAL A 6 7.40 -3.90 14.52
C VAL A 6 6.81 -3.48 13.17
N HIS A 7 6.15 -2.33 13.14
CA HIS A 7 5.66 -1.74 11.91
C HIS A 7 6.83 -1.47 10.96
N ARG A 8 6.73 -2.01 9.73
CA ARG A 8 7.68 -1.72 8.66
C ARG A 8 7.04 -0.71 7.71
N PRO A 9 7.63 0.49 7.54
CA PRO A 9 7.12 1.49 6.61
C PRO A 9 7.08 0.97 5.17
N LEU A 10 6.02 1.30 4.43
CA LEU A 10 5.85 0.82 3.05
C LEU A 10 6.56 1.67 2.00
N GLU A 11 6.89 2.92 2.31
CA GLU A 11 7.53 3.84 1.35
C GLU A 11 8.92 3.36 0.89
N PRO A 12 9.84 2.89 1.76
CA PRO A 12 11.11 2.30 1.32
C PRO A 12 10.93 1.03 0.48
N VAL A 13 9.90 0.24 0.79
CA VAL A 13 9.57 -0.98 0.05
C VAL A 13 9.08 -0.64 -1.37
N LEU A 14 8.23 0.38 -1.50
CA LEU A 14 7.78 0.88 -2.79
C LEU A 14 8.96 1.39 -3.62
N THR A 15 9.86 2.16 -3.03
CA THR A 15 11.04 2.69 -3.73
C THR A 15 11.92 1.56 -4.27
N ALA A 16 12.17 0.53 -3.46
CA ALA A 16 12.89 -0.66 -3.92
C ALA A 16 12.14 -1.42 -5.02
N TYR A 17 10.82 -1.58 -4.89
CA TYR A 17 9.98 -2.26 -5.88
C TYR A 17 10.03 -1.56 -7.24
N LEU A 18 9.87 -0.23 -7.28
CA LEU A 18 9.89 0.53 -8.52
C LEU A 18 11.26 0.48 -9.20
N ALA A 19 12.34 0.51 -8.42
CA ALA A 19 13.70 0.36 -8.94
C ALA A 19 13.93 -1.05 -9.52
N ALA A 20 13.50 -2.09 -8.81
CA ALA A 20 13.60 -3.48 -9.28
C ALA A 20 12.73 -3.73 -10.52
N SER A 21 11.49 -3.23 -10.54
CA SER A 21 10.56 -3.34 -11.66
C SER A 21 11.13 -2.73 -12.94
N ALA A 22 11.78 -1.56 -12.84
CA ALA A 22 12.43 -0.92 -13.98
C ALA A 22 13.64 -1.71 -14.50
N ALA A 23 14.30 -2.51 -13.65
CA ALA A 23 15.47 -3.31 -14.00
C ALA A 23 15.14 -4.75 -14.40
N ALA A 24 13.94 -5.24 -14.10
CA ALA A 24 13.56 -6.64 -14.27
C ALA A 24 13.58 -7.13 -15.73
N ALA A 25 13.43 -6.23 -16.71
CA ALA A 25 13.53 -6.58 -18.13
C ALA A 25 14.91 -7.16 -18.51
N ASP A 26 15.97 -6.81 -17.77
CA ASP A 26 17.35 -7.16 -18.09
C ASP A 26 18.03 -8.06 -17.03
N ASN A 27 17.30 -8.50 -15.99
CA ASN A 27 17.92 -9.19 -14.84
C ASN A 27 16.99 -10.16 -14.07
N GLU A 28 17.24 -11.46 -14.17
CA GLU A 28 16.54 -12.51 -13.42
C GLU A 28 16.68 -12.40 -11.88
N ALA A 29 17.78 -11.83 -11.37
CA ALA A 29 17.91 -11.61 -9.93
C ALA A 29 16.96 -10.51 -9.45
N ALA A 30 16.70 -9.50 -10.28
CA ALA A 30 15.74 -8.44 -9.98
C ALA A 30 14.30 -8.98 -9.93
N ASP A 31 13.98 -10.01 -10.73
CA ASP A 31 12.67 -10.68 -10.71
C ASP A 31 12.38 -11.38 -9.37
N ARG A 32 13.37 -12.08 -8.80
CA ARG A 32 13.21 -12.73 -7.49
C ARG A 32 12.99 -11.70 -6.36
N ASP A 33 13.74 -10.61 -6.40
CA ASP A 33 13.61 -9.53 -5.41
C ASP A 33 12.26 -8.82 -5.56
N LEU A 34 11.74 -8.71 -6.79
CA LEU A 34 10.42 -8.15 -7.09
C LEU A 34 9.31 -8.89 -6.35
N GLY A 35 9.25 -10.22 -6.44
CA GLY A 35 8.18 -11.01 -5.83
C GLY A 35 8.12 -10.86 -4.30
N GLY A 36 9.27 -10.71 -3.63
CA GLY A 36 9.34 -10.43 -2.20
C GLY A 36 8.80 -9.04 -1.84
N LEU A 37 9.15 -8.03 -2.64
CA LEU A 37 8.69 -6.66 -2.46
C LEU A 37 7.19 -6.52 -2.74
N GLU A 38 6.67 -7.22 -3.75
CA GLU A 38 5.25 -7.29 -4.06
C GLU A 38 4.43 -7.91 -2.93
N ALA A 39 4.93 -9.02 -2.35
CA ALA A 39 4.29 -9.64 -1.20
C ALA A 39 4.23 -8.67 -0.01
N MET A 40 5.30 -7.93 0.25
CA MET A 40 5.36 -6.92 1.31
C MET A 40 4.41 -5.73 1.06
N LEU A 41 4.34 -5.22 -0.16
CA LEU A 41 3.43 -4.12 -0.52
C LEU A 41 1.97 -4.56 -0.52
N SER A 42 1.69 -5.79 -0.92
CA SER A 42 0.34 -6.36 -0.94
C SER A 42 -0.19 -6.61 0.46
N ALA A 43 0.55 -7.34 1.30
CA ALA A 43 0.11 -7.70 2.65
C ALA A 43 0.39 -6.63 3.72
N GLY A 44 1.20 -5.62 3.40
CA GLY A 44 1.63 -4.60 4.35
C GLY A 44 0.46 -3.82 4.96
N VAL A 45 0.43 -3.71 6.29
CA VAL A 45 -0.61 -2.95 7.00
C VAL A 45 -0.30 -1.46 6.95
N ILE A 46 -1.33 -0.65 6.70
CA ILE A 46 -1.24 0.81 6.71
C ILE A 46 -1.42 1.32 8.13
N HIS A 47 -0.42 2.04 8.65
CA HIS A 47 -0.50 2.71 9.95
C HIS A 47 -0.38 4.23 9.83
N SER A 48 0.00 4.74 8.66
CA SER A 48 0.22 6.16 8.42
C SER A 48 -0.31 6.59 7.04
N PRO A 49 -0.55 7.90 6.83
CA PRO A 49 -0.84 8.43 5.49
C PRO A 49 0.26 8.15 4.47
N ALA A 50 1.52 8.03 4.92
CA ALA A 50 2.64 7.68 4.04
C ALA A 50 2.54 6.24 3.53
N ASP A 51 2.17 5.28 4.38
CA ASP A 51 1.92 3.90 3.96
C ASP A 51 0.74 3.80 2.99
N LEU A 52 -0.31 4.58 3.26
CA LEU A 52 -1.48 4.67 2.38
C LEU A 52 -1.07 5.16 0.99
N ALA A 53 -0.30 6.25 0.92
CA ALA A 53 0.20 6.78 -0.34
C ALA A 53 1.12 5.78 -1.07
N ALA A 54 1.97 5.06 -0.33
CA ALA A 54 2.84 4.04 -0.90
C ALA A 54 2.03 2.88 -1.51
N LYS A 55 1.05 2.35 -0.77
CA LYS A 55 0.17 1.27 -1.25
C LYS A 55 -0.68 1.71 -2.44
N ALA A 56 -1.24 2.92 -2.41
CA ALA A 56 -2.02 3.46 -3.52
C ALA A 56 -1.17 3.59 -4.80
N ARG A 57 0.09 4.04 -4.68
CA ARG A 57 1.02 4.12 -5.81
C ARG A 57 1.40 2.75 -6.36
N TYR A 58 1.61 1.76 -5.49
CA TYR A 58 1.82 0.38 -5.91
C TYR A 58 0.64 -0.14 -6.74
N ILE A 59 -0.59 -0.01 -6.24
CA ILE A 59 -1.81 -0.43 -6.95
C ILE A 59 -1.94 0.31 -8.29
N GLN A 60 -1.69 1.62 -8.31
CA GLN A 60 -1.71 2.41 -9.54
C GLN A 60 -0.63 1.98 -10.54
N HIS A 61 0.53 1.53 -10.06
CA HIS A 61 1.58 1.00 -10.92
C HIS A 61 1.15 -0.32 -11.55
N CYS A 62 0.67 -1.29 -10.76
CA CYS A 62 0.15 -2.57 -11.27
C CYS A 62 -0.96 -2.34 -12.30
N HIS A 63 -1.96 -1.51 -11.98
CA HIS A 63 -3.07 -1.22 -12.89
C HIS A 63 -2.63 -0.58 -14.21
N ARG A 64 -1.58 0.25 -14.19
CA ARG A 64 -1.04 0.85 -15.42
C ARG A 64 -0.33 -0.15 -16.32
N LEU A 65 0.25 -1.20 -15.74
CA LEU A 65 0.87 -2.29 -16.50
C LEU A 65 -0.21 -3.21 -17.07
N ASP A 66 -1.06 -3.74 -16.19
CA ASP A 66 -2.22 -4.55 -16.53
C ASP A 66 -3.17 -4.57 -15.30
N PRO A 67 -4.45 -4.18 -15.45
CA PRO A 67 -5.44 -4.26 -14.37
C PRO A 67 -5.53 -5.63 -13.68
N ALA A 68 -5.26 -6.72 -14.39
CA ALA A 68 -5.26 -8.08 -13.82
C ALA A 68 -4.12 -8.33 -12.81
N LEU A 69 -3.08 -7.48 -12.81
CA LEU A 69 -1.94 -7.58 -11.89
C LEU A 69 -2.20 -6.92 -10.53
N VAL A 70 -3.34 -6.25 -10.33
CA VAL A 70 -3.66 -5.64 -9.03
C VAL A 70 -3.96 -6.74 -8.01
N PRO A 71 -3.15 -6.91 -6.95
CA PRO A 71 -3.36 -7.99 -6.00
C PRO A 71 -4.57 -7.71 -5.11
N GLY A 72 -5.47 -8.67 -4.94
CA GLY A 72 -6.63 -8.54 -4.06
C GLY A 72 -6.24 -8.17 -2.62
N ALA A 73 -5.18 -8.78 -2.09
CA ALA A 73 -4.66 -8.47 -0.75
C ALA A 73 -4.23 -7.00 -0.60
N ALA A 74 -3.71 -6.38 -1.67
CA ALA A 74 -3.37 -4.96 -1.66
C ALA A 74 -4.64 -4.08 -1.54
N ILE A 75 -5.74 -4.47 -2.18
CA ILE A 75 -7.03 -3.78 -2.07
C ILE A 75 -7.59 -3.95 -0.66
N ASP A 76 -7.60 -5.18 -0.13
CA ASP A 76 -8.15 -5.47 1.20
C ASP A 76 -7.43 -4.68 2.31
N THR A 77 -6.10 -4.68 2.27
CA THR A 77 -5.28 -3.93 3.22
C THR A 77 -5.35 -2.41 3.01
N LEU A 78 -5.62 -1.95 1.79
CA LEU A 78 -5.92 -0.54 1.50
C LEU A 78 -7.23 -0.11 2.18
N VAL A 79 -8.30 -0.88 1.98
CA VAL A 79 -9.62 -0.62 2.57
C VAL A 79 -9.54 -0.64 4.10
N ALA A 80 -8.87 -1.64 4.66
CA ALA A 80 -8.64 -1.72 6.11
C ALA A 80 -7.86 -0.49 6.62
N GLY A 81 -6.79 -0.10 5.92
CA GLY A 81 -5.99 1.08 6.25
C GLY A 81 -6.79 2.39 6.24
N ILE A 82 -7.63 2.59 5.23
CA ILE A 82 -8.53 3.75 5.16
C ILE A 82 -9.49 3.76 6.36
N GLY A 83 -10.07 2.61 6.69
CA GLY A 83 -10.93 2.46 7.86
C GLY A 83 -10.20 2.77 9.18
N THR A 84 -8.96 2.34 9.34
CA THR A 84 -8.14 2.64 10.52
C THR A 84 -7.79 4.11 10.64
N LEU A 85 -7.37 4.75 9.54
CA LEU A 85 -6.91 6.14 9.57
C LEU A 85 -8.05 7.15 9.64
N PHE A 86 -9.16 6.87 8.95
CA PHE A 86 -10.23 7.84 8.73
C PHE A 86 -11.59 7.39 9.27
N GLY A 87 -11.71 6.18 9.81
CA GLY A 87 -12.97 5.65 10.37
C GLY A 87 -13.71 6.60 11.30
N PRO A 88 -13.03 7.29 12.26
CA PRO A 88 -13.68 8.28 13.11
C PRO A 88 -14.26 9.48 12.35
N ALA A 89 -13.57 9.94 11.29
CA ALA A 89 -14.02 11.05 10.45
C ALA A 89 -15.13 10.64 9.48
N LEU A 90 -15.12 9.38 9.01
CA LEU A 90 -16.12 8.84 8.08
C LEU A 90 -17.45 8.49 8.78
N ASN A 91 -17.41 8.14 10.07
CA ASN A 91 -18.58 7.78 10.86
C ASN A 91 -19.07 8.91 11.78
N GLY A 92 -18.44 10.09 11.74
CA GLY A 92 -18.85 11.25 12.51
C GLY A 92 -20.13 11.89 11.95
N PRO A 93 -20.95 12.55 12.79
CA PRO A 93 -22.07 13.33 12.29
C PRO A 93 -21.57 14.40 11.32
N ALA A 94 -22.26 14.54 10.17
CA ALA A 94 -21.91 15.53 9.17
C ALA A 94 -21.74 16.92 9.83
N PRO A 95 -20.68 17.67 9.50
CA PRO A 95 -20.47 18.97 10.10
C PRO A 95 -21.69 19.85 9.86
N ALA A 96 -22.26 20.38 10.94
CA ALA A 96 -23.45 21.22 10.88
C ALA A 96 -23.18 22.35 9.88
N SER A 97 -23.96 22.38 8.81
CA SER A 97 -23.88 23.43 7.81
C SER A 97 -24.36 24.72 8.47
N SER A 98 -23.45 25.58 8.90
CA SER A 98 -23.83 26.90 9.40
C SER A 98 -24.46 27.70 8.25
N PRO A 99 -25.73 28.14 8.36
CA PRO A 99 -26.28 29.06 7.40
C PRO A 99 -25.53 30.39 7.54
N ARG A 100 -25.04 30.90 6.41
CA ARG A 100 -24.49 32.25 6.29
C ARG A 100 -25.58 33.31 6.39
#